data_AF-A0A7X7ZPN2-F1
#
_entry.id   AF-A0A7X7ZPN2-F1
#
_cell.length_a   1.000
_cell.length_b   1.000
_cell.length_c   1.000
_cell.angle_alpha   90.00
_cell.angle_beta   90.00
_cell.angle_gamma   90.00
#
_symmetry.space_group_name_H-M   'P 1'
#
loop_
_entity.id
_entity.type
_entity.pdbx_description
1 polymer ?
#
loop_
_entity_poly.entity_id
_entity_poly.type
_entity_poly.pdbx_seq_one_letter_code
_entity_poly.pdbx_strand_id
1 'polypeptide(L)'
;MDTKSFLLKEPYGNRYMLGPALVKLSNAYLDSNEVRGAAIPWTRELASRTGMSVRLGIELFPEVFLVHHDYRPDGTHQMRETGLTLPTHASALGKVLMAYNPTLADKIIERGLAPLTADTIVTEDLKFPANYSQVS
;
A
#
# COMPACT_ATOMS: atom_id res chain seq x y z
N MET A 1 -10.22 9.35 -26.09
CA MET A 1 -9.34 9.80 -24.99
C MET A 1 -8.13 10.48 -25.61
N ASP A 2 -7.81 11.71 -25.23
CA ASP A 2 -6.64 12.42 -25.76
C ASP A 2 -5.36 12.02 -25.00
N THR A 3 -4.51 11.22 -25.65
CA THR A 3 -3.26 10.67 -25.09
C THR A 3 -2.26 11.77 -24.69
N LYS A 4 -2.34 12.97 -25.29
CA LYS A 4 -1.43 14.09 -24.99
C LYS A 4 -1.57 14.62 -23.55
N SER A 5 -2.64 14.26 -22.85
CA SER A 5 -2.88 14.70 -21.46
C SER A 5 -2.24 13.78 -20.40
N PHE A 6 -1.83 12.56 -20.78
CA PHE A 6 -1.24 11.55 -19.90
C PHE A 6 0.27 11.60 -19.85
N LEU A 7 0.91 11.96 -20.97
CA LEU A 7 2.35 12.09 -21.10
C LEU A 7 2.66 13.42 -21.78
N LEU A 8 3.56 14.17 -21.17
CA LEU A 8 4.09 15.42 -21.73
C LEU A 8 5.51 15.14 -22.23
N LYS A 9 5.80 15.54 -23.47
CA LYS A 9 7.18 15.55 -23.96
C LYS A 9 7.86 16.84 -23.54
N GLU A 10 9.09 16.75 -23.04
CA GLU A 10 9.91 17.92 -22.70
C GLU A 10 10.12 18.79 -23.97
N PRO A 11 9.89 20.11 -23.92
CA PRO A 11 9.89 20.95 -25.13
C PRO A 11 11.23 20.97 -25.89
N TYR A 12 12.33 20.76 -25.17
CA TYR A 12 13.70 20.85 -25.71
C TYR A 12 14.50 19.56 -25.51
N GLY A 13 13.84 18.46 -25.15
CA GLY A 13 14.48 17.20 -24.81
C GLY A 13 13.74 15.97 -25.35
N ASN A 14 14.32 14.80 -25.11
CA ASN A 14 13.70 13.51 -25.43
C ASN A 14 13.08 12.83 -24.21
N ARG A 15 12.95 13.55 -23.09
CA ARG A 15 12.32 13.04 -21.87
C ARG A 15 10.80 13.20 -21.94
N TYR A 16 10.12 12.28 -21.29
CA TYR A 16 8.68 12.33 -21.08
C TYR A 16 8.41 12.48 -19.59
N MET A 17 7.36 13.23 -19.28
CA MET A 17 6.88 13.47 -17.93
C MET A 17 5.42 13.02 -17.82
N LEU A 18 4.99 12.69 -16.60
CA LEU A 18 3.58 12.42 -16.33
C LEU A 18 2.75 13.69 -16.58
N GLY A 19 1.68 13.54 -17.35
CA GLY A 19 0.74 14.62 -17.63
C GLY A 19 -0.34 14.75 -16.56
N PRO A 20 -1.03 15.89 -16.50
CA PRO A 20 -2.02 16.20 -15.45
C PRO A 20 -3.23 15.26 -15.43
N ALA A 21 -3.51 14.53 -16.51
CA ALA A 21 -4.58 13.52 -16.52
C ALA A 21 -4.34 12.40 -15.50
N LEU A 22 -3.07 12.04 -15.25
CA LEU A 22 -2.72 10.99 -14.29
C LEU A 22 -3.03 11.40 -12.85
N VAL A 23 -2.82 12.67 -12.49
CA VAL A 23 -3.20 13.20 -11.17
C VAL A 23 -4.72 13.17 -11.00
N LYS A 24 -5.48 13.57 -12.04
CA LYS A 24 -6.95 13.52 -12.00
C LYS A 24 -7.46 12.09 -11.80
N LEU A 25 -6.89 11.12 -12.52
CA LEU A 25 -7.26 9.71 -12.38
C LEU A 25 -6.87 9.14 -11.01
N SER A 26 -5.69 9.50 -10.50
CA SER A 26 -5.26 9.09 -9.16
C SER A 26 -6.21 9.61 -8.08
N ASN A 27 -6.59 10.88 -8.14
CA ASN A 27 -7.56 11.45 -7.21
C ASN A 27 -8.93 10.79 -7.34
N ALA A 28 -9.44 10.63 -8.57
CA ALA A 28 -10.71 9.95 -8.80
C ALA A 28 -10.71 8.52 -8.24
N TYR A 29 -9.63 7.77 -8.42
CA TYR A 29 -9.45 6.44 -7.83
C TYR A 29 -9.47 6.49 -6.29
N LEU A 30 -8.69 7.39 -5.67
CA LEU A 30 -8.61 7.48 -4.20
C LEU A 30 -9.91 7.99 -3.57
N ASP A 31 -10.63 8.89 -4.23
CA ASP A 31 -11.89 9.47 -3.74
C ASP A 31 -13.04 8.46 -3.83
N SER A 32 -13.03 7.59 -4.84
CA SER A 32 -14.02 6.52 -5.01
C SER A 32 -13.73 5.24 -4.23
N ASN A 33 -12.58 5.16 -3.54
CA ASN A 33 -12.21 3.97 -2.80
C ASN A 33 -13.00 3.88 -1.48
N GLU A 34 -13.99 2.98 -1.43
CA GLU A 34 -14.90 2.82 -0.29
C GLU A 34 -14.18 2.41 1.01
N VAL A 35 -13.19 1.50 0.92
CA VAL A 35 -12.40 1.06 2.07
C VAL A 35 -11.65 2.24 2.69
N ARG A 36 -11.03 3.06 1.84
CA ARG A 36 -10.36 4.29 2.28
C ARG A 36 -11.33 5.25 2.94
N GLY A 37 -12.46 5.53 2.30
CA GLY A 37 -13.48 6.43 2.83
C GLY A 37 -13.96 6.01 4.21
N ALA A 38 -14.25 4.72 4.39
CA ALA A 38 -14.73 4.15 5.66
C ALA A 38 -13.64 4.16 6.76
N ALA A 39 -12.37 3.99 6.40
CA ALA A 39 -11.28 3.84 7.35
C ALA A 39 -10.67 5.16 7.87
N ILE A 40 -10.79 6.27 7.13
CA ILE A 40 -10.14 7.56 7.47
C ILE A 40 -10.36 8.02 8.92
N PRO A 41 -11.59 8.01 9.48
CA PRO A 41 -11.79 8.43 10.87
C PRO A 41 -11.00 7.57 11.86
N TRP A 42 -10.92 6.26 11.59
CA TRP A 42 -10.24 5.29 12.44
C TRP A 42 -8.72 5.39 12.34
N THR A 43 -8.18 5.58 11.14
CA THR A 43 -6.72 5.72 10.96
C THR A 43 -6.21 7.00 11.60
N ARG A 44 -6.97 8.10 11.48
CA ARG A 44 -6.66 9.36 12.15
C ARG A 44 -6.71 9.24 13.66
N GLU A 45 -7.75 8.61 14.20
CA GLU A 45 -7.87 8.39 15.64
C GLU A 45 -6.73 7.50 16.16
N LEU A 46 -6.36 6.45 15.43
CA LEU A 46 -5.25 5.59 15.79
C LEU A 46 -3.91 6.35 15.79
N ALA A 47 -3.66 7.21 14.79
CA ALA A 47 -2.46 8.05 14.74
C ALA A 47 -2.40 9.02 15.92
N SER A 48 -3.54 9.66 16.24
CA SER A 48 -3.69 10.56 17.39
C SER A 48 -3.38 9.85 18.72
N ARG A 49 -3.97 8.67 18.94
CA ARG A 49 -3.82 7.91 20.19
C ARG A 49 -2.43 7.30 20.38
N THR A 50 -1.79 6.87 19.30
CA THR A 50 -0.49 6.19 19.37
C THR A 50 0.70 7.13 19.23
N GLY A 51 0.49 8.33 18.67
CA GLY A 51 1.58 9.20 18.26
C GLY A 51 2.37 8.67 17.05
N MET A 52 1.93 7.57 16.44
CA MET A 52 2.61 6.89 15.33
C MET A 52 1.93 7.21 13.99
N SER A 53 2.66 7.05 12.88
CA SER A 53 2.04 7.11 11.56
C SER A 53 1.20 5.87 11.33
N VAL A 54 0.13 6.02 10.56
CA VAL A 54 -0.81 4.93 10.27
C VAL A 54 -0.97 4.79 8.77
N ARG A 55 -0.79 3.57 8.27
CA ARG A 55 -0.94 3.22 6.86
C ARG A 55 -2.19 2.36 6.68
N LEU A 56 -2.92 2.64 5.61
CA LEU A 56 -3.98 1.78 5.11
C LEU A 56 -3.58 1.24 3.74
N GLY A 57 -3.58 -0.08 3.62
CA GLY A 57 -3.25 -0.77 2.39
C GLY A 57 -4.38 -1.66 1.90
N ILE A 58 -4.41 -1.90 0.60
CA ILE A 58 -5.25 -2.90 -0.06
C ILE A 58 -4.37 -3.88 -0.84
N GLU A 59 -4.90 -5.06 -1.14
CA GLU A 59 -4.23 -6.05 -1.98
C GLU A 59 -4.04 -5.50 -3.41
N LEU A 60 -2.81 -5.49 -3.90
CA LEU A 60 -2.44 -5.23 -5.30
C LEU A 60 -1.34 -6.20 -5.70
N PHE A 61 -1.72 -7.44 -6.05
CA PHE A 61 -0.77 -8.53 -6.29
C PHE A 61 0.43 -8.12 -7.18
N PRO A 62 1.69 -8.40 -6.78
CA PRO A 62 2.12 -9.16 -5.60
C PRO A 62 2.42 -8.28 -4.36
N GLU A 63 1.93 -7.05 -4.34
CA GLU A 63 2.23 -6.03 -3.33
C GLU A 63 0.97 -5.58 -2.56
N VAL A 64 1.17 -4.70 -1.59
CA VAL A 64 0.13 -3.97 -0.88
C VAL A 64 0.17 -2.52 -1.35
N PHE A 65 -0.93 -2.02 -1.91
CA PHE A 65 -1.03 -0.63 -2.35
C PHE A 65 -1.54 0.27 -1.22
N LEU A 66 -0.78 1.31 -0.88
CA LEU A 66 -1.12 2.24 0.20
C LEU A 66 -2.13 3.28 -0.28
N VAL A 67 -3.39 3.10 0.10
CA VAL A 67 -4.50 4.02 -0.26
C VAL A 67 -4.64 5.18 0.72
N HIS A 68 -4.12 5.06 1.94
CA HIS A 68 -4.11 6.15 2.92
C HIS A 68 -2.88 6.11 3.82
N HIS A 69 -2.44 7.29 4.26
CA HIS A 69 -1.36 7.46 5.22
C HIS A 69 -1.65 8.68 6.09
N ASP A 70 -1.86 8.47 7.38
CA ASP A 70 -1.88 9.52 8.39
C ASP A 70 -0.47 9.69 8.97
N TYR A 71 -0.02 10.94 9.07
CA TYR A 71 1.28 11.27 9.62
C TYR A 71 1.30 11.15 11.15
N ARG A 72 2.49 10.97 11.72
CA ARG A 72 2.69 11.20 13.16
C ARG A 72 2.24 12.62 13.54
N PRO A 73 1.50 12.80 14.64
CA PRO A 73 1.05 14.12 15.10
C PRO A 73 2.14 14.94 15.81
N ASP A 74 3.41 14.54 15.73
CA ASP A 74 4.54 15.17 16.42
C ASP A 74 5.19 16.34 15.66
N GLY A 75 4.65 16.69 14.48
CA GLY A 75 5.13 17.80 13.65
C GLY A 75 6.45 17.52 12.93
N THR A 76 7.03 16.34 13.07
CA THR A 76 8.27 15.99 12.37
C THR A 76 8.02 15.72 10.88
N HIS A 77 8.98 16.11 10.05
CA HIS A 77 8.89 15.94 8.60
C HIS A 77 8.81 14.46 8.22
N GLN A 78 7.87 14.11 7.34
CA GLN A 78 7.57 12.74 6.91
C GLN A 78 7.25 12.72 5.42
N MET A 79 7.77 11.71 4.72
CA MET A 79 7.41 11.46 3.32
C MET A 79 5.96 11.00 3.24
N ARG A 80 5.24 11.45 2.20
CA ARG A 80 3.91 10.92 1.91
C ARG A 80 4.04 9.53 1.28
N GLU A 81 3.33 8.58 1.83
CA GLU A 81 3.39 7.19 1.37
C GLU A 81 2.13 6.72 0.63
N THR A 82 1.07 7.54 0.60
CA THR A 82 -0.09 7.24 -0.24
C THR A 82 0.33 7.11 -1.71
N GLY A 83 -0.07 6.02 -2.36
CA GLY A 83 0.31 5.71 -3.73
C GLY A 83 1.58 4.85 -3.85
N LEU A 84 2.27 4.57 -2.74
CA LEU A 84 3.38 3.60 -2.73
C LEU A 84 2.85 2.17 -2.58
N THR A 85 3.70 1.22 -2.95
CA THR A 85 3.47 -0.21 -2.72
C THR A 85 4.46 -0.76 -1.71
N LEU A 86 4.03 -1.79 -0.96
CA LEU A 86 4.88 -2.56 -0.05
C LEU A 86 4.86 -4.03 -0.47
N PRO A 87 5.99 -4.75 -0.42
CA PRO A 87 6.02 -6.18 -0.69
C PRO A 87 5.10 -6.95 0.27
N THR A 88 4.28 -7.86 -0.25
CA THR A 88 3.27 -8.55 0.55
C THR A 88 3.90 -9.41 1.66
N HIS A 89 4.95 -10.17 1.35
CA HIS A 89 5.60 -11.04 2.34
C HIS A 89 6.41 -10.28 3.40
N ALA A 90 6.94 -9.12 3.04
CA ALA A 90 7.88 -8.36 3.87
C ALA A 90 7.26 -7.16 4.59
N SER A 91 5.92 -7.02 4.58
CA SER A 91 5.23 -5.94 5.29
C SER A 91 4.18 -6.49 6.26
N ALA A 92 3.95 -5.79 7.38
CA ALA A 92 2.91 -6.19 8.34
C ALA A 92 1.52 -6.25 7.70
N LEU A 93 1.19 -5.28 6.83
CA LEU A 93 -0.07 -5.27 6.08
C LEU A 93 -0.22 -6.49 5.17
N GLY A 94 0.82 -6.83 4.41
CA GLY A 94 0.76 -7.96 3.48
C GLY A 94 0.73 -9.31 4.18
N LYS A 95 1.43 -9.42 5.32
CA LYS A 95 1.35 -10.56 6.23
C LYS A 95 -0.09 -10.78 6.73
N VAL A 96 -0.77 -9.72 7.17
CA VAL A 96 -2.19 -9.80 7.54
C VAL A 96 -3.06 -10.22 6.36
N LEU A 97 -2.87 -9.64 5.18
CA LEU A 97 -3.64 -10.03 3.97
C LEU A 97 -3.46 -11.52 3.64
N MET A 98 -2.23 -12.05 3.68
CA MET A 98 -1.97 -13.47 3.45
C MET A 98 -2.59 -14.36 4.54
N ALA A 99 -2.64 -13.92 5.79
CA ALA A 99 -3.27 -14.68 6.87
C ALA A 99 -4.77 -14.93 6.62
N TYR A 100 -5.45 -13.99 5.97
CA TYR A 100 -6.88 -14.06 5.66
C TYR A 100 -7.21 -14.40 4.20
N ASN A 101 -6.19 -14.54 3.35
CA ASN A 101 -6.33 -14.95 1.95
C ASN A 101 -5.28 -16.03 1.61
N PRO A 102 -5.56 -17.33 1.90
CA PRO A 102 -4.63 -18.42 1.65
C PRO A 102 -4.22 -18.54 0.17
N THR A 103 -5.12 -18.22 -0.75
CA THR A 103 -4.82 -18.22 -2.19
C THR A 103 -3.81 -17.14 -2.57
N LEU A 104 -3.88 -15.95 -1.96
CA LEU A 104 -2.83 -14.94 -2.10
C LEU A 104 -1.50 -15.45 -1.53
N ALA A 105 -1.53 -16.04 -0.33
CA ALA A 105 -0.34 -16.56 0.34
C ALA A 105 0.39 -17.59 -0.54
N ASP A 106 -0.33 -18.58 -1.08
CA ASP A 106 0.25 -19.60 -1.95
C ASP A 106 0.88 -18.97 -3.20
N LYS A 107 0.20 -18.04 -3.88
CA LYS A 107 0.73 -17.34 -5.06
C LYS A 107 1.98 -16.50 -4.76
N ILE A 108 2.06 -15.88 -3.58
CA ILE A 108 3.22 -15.09 -3.17
C ILE A 108 4.41 -16.02 -2.87
N ILE A 109 4.17 -17.13 -2.18
CA ILE A 109 5.20 -18.14 -1.88
C ILE A 109 5.73 -18.76 -3.18
N GLU A 110 4.85 -19.17 -4.10
CA GLU A 110 5.21 -19.73 -5.42
C GLU A 110 6.06 -18.77 -6.26
N ARG A 111 5.84 -17.45 -6.13
CA ARG A 111 6.63 -16.43 -6.82
C ARG A 111 8.05 -16.28 -6.25
N GLY A 112 8.27 -16.75 -5.03
CA GLY A 112 9.54 -16.65 -4.31
C GLY A 112 9.60 -15.42 -3.39
N LEU A 113 10.28 -15.60 -2.26
CA LEU A 113 10.37 -14.62 -1.18
C LEU A 113 11.76 -13.96 -1.18
N ALA A 114 11.85 -12.73 -1.69
CA ALA A 114 13.12 -12.00 -1.74
C ALA A 114 13.57 -11.55 -0.33
N PRO A 115 14.85 -11.71 0.04
CA PRO A 115 15.38 -11.24 1.33
C PRO A 115 15.71 -9.74 1.24
N LEU A 116 14.71 -8.89 1.48
CA LEU A 116 14.84 -7.43 1.33
C LEU A 116 15.66 -6.78 2.46
N THR A 117 15.69 -7.42 3.61
CA THR A 117 16.45 -7.04 4.81
C THR A 117 16.91 -8.30 5.54
N ALA A 118 17.78 -8.15 6.54
CA ALA A 118 18.22 -9.27 7.38
C ALA A 118 17.07 -9.97 8.13
N ASP A 119 15.99 -9.24 8.43
CA ASP A 119 14.83 -9.75 9.17
C ASP A 119 13.66 -10.15 8.26
N THR A 120 13.86 -10.13 6.94
CA THR A 120 12.82 -10.56 6.00
C THR A 120 12.64 -12.07 6.07
N ILE A 121 11.46 -12.51 6.49
CA ILE A 121 11.10 -13.94 6.49
C ILE A 121 10.97 -14.40 5.03
N VAL A 122 11.78 -15.38 4.65
CA VAL A 122 11.86 -15.93 3.28
C VAL A 122 11.60 -17.43 3.23
N THR A 123 11.00 -17.96 4.27
CA THR A 123 10.66 -19.38 4.44
C THR A 123 9.16 -19.60 4.16
N GLU A 124 8.83 -20.80 3.69
CA GLU A 124 7.44 -21.17 3.32
C GLU A 124 6.49 -21.28 4.54
N ASP A 125 7.05 -21.31 5.75
CA ASP A 125 6.32 -21.28 7.02
C ASP A 125 5.72 -19.90 7.35
N LEU A 126 5.84 -18.92 6.46
CA LEU A 126 5.13 -17.64 6.54
C LEU A 126 3.59 -17.81 6.55
N LYS A 127 3.07 -19.03 6.38
CA LYS A 127 1.67 -19.37 6.62
C LYS A 127 1.32 -19.13 8.09
N PHE A 128 0.68 -17.99 8.35
CA PHE A 128 0.14 -17.64 9.67
C PHE A 128 -0.72 -18.78 10.21
N PRO A 129 -0.61 -19.12 11.51
CA PRO A 129 -1.51 -20.10 12.10
C PRO A 129 -2.95 -19.64 11.90
N ALA A 130 -3.82 -20.54 11.44
CA ALA A 130 -5.19 -20.32 11.00
C ALA A 130 -6.19 -19.78 12.07
N ASN A 131 -5.70 -19.24 13.19
CA ASN A 131 -6.47 -19.01 14.42
C ASN A 131 -6.83 -17.54 14.70
N TYR A 132 -6.66 -16.61 13.76
CA TYR A 132 -7.13 -15.23 13.96
C TYR A 132 -8.65 -15.03 13.71
N SER A 133 -9.39 -16.11 13.44
CA SER A 133 -10.86 -16.13 13.37
C SER A 133 -11.55 -16.19 14.74
N GLN A 134 -10.80 -15.99 15.84
CA GLN A 134 -11.29 -15.93 17.21
C GLN A 134 -10.81 -14.64 17.90
N VAL A 135 -11.14 -13.48 17.35
CA VAL A 135 -11.14 -12.24 18.15
C VAL A 135 -12.48 -11.58 17.94
N SER A 136 -13.33 -11.74 18.96
CA SER A 136 -14.68 -11.21 19.11
C SER A 136 -14.67 -9.77 19.57
#